data_AF-A0A925GD98-F1
#
_entry.id   AF-A0A925GD98-F1
#
_cell.length_a   1.000
_cell.length_b   1.000
_cell.length_c   1.000
_cell.angle_alpha   90.00
_cell.angle_beta   90.00
_cell.angle_gamma   90.00
#
_symmetry.space_group_name_H-M   'P 1'
#
loop_
_entity.id
_entity.type
_entity.pdbx_description
1 polymer ?
#
loop_
_entity_poly.entity_id
_entity_poly.type
_entity_poly.pdbx_seq_one_letter_code
_entity_poly.pdbx_strand_id
1 'polypeptide(L)'
;ATTEEQFRNYLIKYVTDTRAKKAKPVLLTSVARRKFDASGKIVGTHDVYARVVRDVAKETNTPLIDMDVKSQKLLQDLGPDKSALLFNHLKPGDHPNYQQGKTDDTHFNELGARLMAQLVLAEIKELNLDLKSRIVNVK
;
A
#
# COMPACT_ATOMS: atom_id res chain seq x y z
N ALA A 1 -9.87 13.51 -15.06
CA ALA A 1 -9.05 12.61 -14.22
C ALA A 1 -7.60 13.10 -14.26
N THR A 2 -6.82 12.89 -13.20
CA THR A 2 -5.39 13.23 -13.17
C THR A 2 -4.62 12.38 -14.16
N THR A 3 -3.80 13.00 -15.02
CA THR A 3 -2.92 12.27 -15.96
C THR A 3 -1.71 11.68 -15.23
N GLU A 4 -1.01 10.73 -15.87
CA GLU A 4 0.26 10.19 -15.33
C GLU A 4 1.29 11.30 -15.10
N GLU A 5 1.39 12.25 -16.03
CA GLU A 5 2.28 13.41 -15.92
C GLU A 5 1.90 14.30 -14.73
N GLN A 6 0.61 14.59 -14.54
CA GLN A 6 0.15 15.37 -13.39
C GLN A 6 0.45 14.64 -12.07
N PHE A 7 0.20 13.33 -12.01
CA PHE A 7 0.51 12.51 -10.84
C PHE A 7 2.01 12.56 -10.49
N ARG A 8 2.87 12.39 -11.51
CA ARG A 8 4.32 12.53 -11.39
C ARG A 8 4.73 13.90 -10.86
N ASN A 9 4.20 14.98 -11.44
CA ASN A 9 4.52 16.35 -11.06
C ASN A 9 4.10 16.63 -9.60
N TYR A 10 2.96 16.10 -9.15
CA TYR A 10 2.56 16.19 -7.75
C TYR A 10 3.50 15.46 -6.81
N LEU A 11 3.96 14.25 -7.15
CA LEU A 11 4.94 13.53 -6.34
C LEU A 11 6.25 14.30 -6.19
N ILE A 12 6.79 14.85 -7.28
CA ILE A 12 8.00 15.68 -7.25
C ILE A 12 7.77 16.91 -6.38
N LYS A 13 6.61 17.57 -6.53
CA LYS A 13 6.24 18.70 -5.69
C LYS A 13 6.22 18.33 -4.21
N TYR A 14 5.60 17.22 -3.82
CA TYR A 14 5.52 16.79 -2.43
C TYR A 14 6.91 16.47 -1.85
N VAL A 15 7.79 15.81 -2.62
CA VAL A 15 9.18 15.59 -2.20
C VAL A 15 9.90 16.92 -1.99
N THR A 16 9.76 17.85 -2.93
CA THR A 16 10.42 19.17 -2.90
C THR A 16 9.95 20.01 -1.72
N ASP A 17 8.63 20.13 -1.54
CA ASP A 17 8.02 20.92 -0.46
C ASP A 17 8.38 20.34 0.92
N THR A 18 8.39 19.01 1.05
CA THR A 18 8.80 18.32 2.30
C THR A 18 10.24 18.66 2.67
N ARG A 19 11.16 18.58 1.69
CA ARG A 19 12.58 18.93 1.88
C ARG A 19 12.77 20.42 2.19
N ALA A 20 12.00 21.31 1.57
CA ALA A 20 12.03 22.74 1.87
C ALA A 20 11.65 23.05 3.33
N LYS A 21 10.84 22.18 3.96
CA LYS A 21 10.52 22.22 5.40
C LYS A 21 11.49 21.42 6.27
N LYS A 22 12.64 21.00 5.73
CA LYS A 22 13.67 20.19 6.42
C LYS A 22 13.17 18.81 6.90
N ALA A 23 12.04 18.34 6.38
CA ALA A 23 11.55 16.99 6.66
C ALA A 23 12.13 15.98 5.66
N LYS A 24 12.11 14.70 6.03
CA LYS A 24 12.64 13.59 5.22
C LYS A 24 11.49 12.83 4.55
N PRO A 25 11.23 13.00 3.25
CA PRO A 25 10.16 12.28 2.57
C PRO A 25 10.51 10.79 2.42
N VAL A 26 9.48 9.95 2.45
CA VAL A 26 9.52 8.53 2.05
C VAL A 26 8.33 8.31 1.14
N LEU A 27 8.57 7.78 -0.05
CA LEU A 27 7.50 7.47 -1.00
C LEU A 27 7.02 6.04 -0.78
N LEU A 28 5.71 5.84 -0.92
CA LEU A 28 5.08 4.53 -0.92
C LEU A 28 4.34 4.35 -2.26
N THR A 29 4.49 3.19 -2.90
CA THR A 29 3.54 2.78 -3.94
C THR A 29 2.17 2.48 -3.30
N SER A 30 1.11 2.49 -4.10
CA SER A 30 -0.21 2.05 -3.60
C SER A 30 -0.16 0.56 -3.25
N VAL A 31 -0.90 0.16 -2.23
CA VAL A 31 -1.16 -1.26 -1.95
C VAL A 31 -1.93 -1.92 -3.09
N ALA A 32 -1.77 -3.23 -3.22
CA ALA A 32 -2.48 -4.07 -4.16
C ALA A 32 -3.97 -4.16 -3.82
N ARG A 33 -4.82 -4.13 -4.86
CA ARG A 33 -6.21 -4.58 -4.73
C ARG A 33 -6.25 -6.11 -4.73
N ARG A 34 -7.26 -6.69 -4.09
CA ARG A 34 -7.51 -8.12 -4.15
C ARG A 34 -8.10 -8.49 -5.51
N LYS A 35 -7.24 -8.81 -6.48
CA LYS A 35 -7.66 -9.25 -7.81
C LYS A 35 -6.84 -10.46 -8.24
N PHE A 36 -7.52 -11.57 -8.49
CA PHE A 36 -6.91 -12.80 -8.97
C PHE A 36 -7.44 -13.15 -10.36
N ASP A 37 -6.61 -13.78 -11.19
CA ASP A 37 -7.05 -14.40 -12.42
C ASP A 37 -7.69 -15.78 -12.17
N ALA A 38 -8.17 -16.43 -13.23
CA ALA A 38 -8.82 -17.74 -13.15
C ALA A 38 -7.89 -18.87 -12.66
N SER A 39 -6.57 -18.66 -12.68
CA SER A 39 -5.58 -19.61 -12.15
C SER A 39 -5.23 -19.37 -10.67
N GLY A 40 -5.82 -18.34 -10.06
CA GLY A 40 -5.52 -17.95 -8.68
C GLY A 40 -4.24 -17.12 -8.53
N LYS A 41 -3.75 -16.52 -9.63
CA LYS A 41 -2.59 -15.64 -9.61
C LYS A 41 -3.02 -14.19 -9.39
N ILE A 42 -2.31 -13.46 -8.51
CA ILE A 42 -2.56 -12.05 -8.25
C ILE A 42 -2.29 -11.21 -9.51
N VAL A 43 -3.18 -10.25 -9.78
CA VAL A 43 -3.11 -9.36 -10.94
C VAL A 43 -2.83 -7.93 -10.46
N GLY A 44 -1.75 -7.34 -10.95
CA GLY A 44 -1.42 -5.95 -10.75
C GLY A 44 -2.52 -5.02 -11.29
N THR A 45 -3.03 -4.12 -10.44
CA THR A 45 -4.08 -3.17 -10.82
C THR A 45 -3.58 -1.73 -10.91
N HIS A 46 -2.35 -1.47 -10.47
CA HIS A 46 -1.79 -0.12 -10.36
C HIS A 46 -0.41 0.00 -11.02
N ASP A 47 -0.01 -0.96 -11.86
CA ASP A 47 1.36 -1.11 -12.37
C ASP A 47 1.93 0.19 -12.99
N VAL A 48 1.09 0.91 -13.73
CA VAL A 48 1.43 2.20 -14.34
C VAL A 48 1.80 3.23 -13.28
N TYR A 49 0.94 3.47 -12.29
CA TYR A 49 1.19 4.48 -11.25
C TYR A 49 2.27 4.02 -10.26
N ALA A 50 2.36 2.73 -9.97
CA ALA A 50 3.42 2.17 -9.15
C ALA A 50 4.80 2.37 -9.82
N ARG A 51 4.89 2.19 -11.14
CA ARG A 51 6.09 2.56 -11.93
C ARG A 51 6.42 4.04 -11.79
N VAL A 52 5.44 4.94 -11.94
CA VAL A 52 5.69 6.39 -11.79
C VAL A 52 6.24 6.74 -10.40
N VAL A 53 5.74 6.14 -9.32
CA VAL A 53 6.29 6.36 -7.97
C VAL A 53 7.74 5.87 -7.88
N ARG A 54 8.05 4.68 -8.43
CA ARG A 54 9.41 4.13 -8.47
C ARG A 54 10.38 5.04 -9.22
N ASP A 55 9.94 5.55 -10.37
CA ASP A 55 10.74 6.47 -11.20
C ASP A 55 11.03 7.78 -10.44
N VAL A 56 10.00 8.40 -9.84
CA VAL A 56 10.18 9.61 -9.02
C VAL A 56 11.11 9.36 -7.82
N ALA A 57 10.95 8.23 -7.13
CA ALA A 57 11.79 7.89 -5.99
C ALA A 57 13.28 7.79 -6.39
N LYS A 58 13.55 7.10 -7.52
CA LYS A 58 14.90 6.97 -8.07
C LYS A 58 15.50 8.31 -8.48
N GLU A 59 14.77 9.10 -9.27
CA GLU A 59 15.26 10.39 -9.78
C GLU A 59 15.49 11.42 -8.68
N THR A 60 14.63 11.44 -7.66
CA THR A 60 14.75 12.40 -6.56
C THR A 60 15.65 11.90 -5.43
N ASN A 61 16.20 10.69 -5.55
CA ASN A 61 16.92 9.98 -4.49
C ASN A 61 16.13 9.97 -3.16
N THR A 62 14.84 9.63 -3.24
CA THR A 62 13.94 9.54 -2.10
C THR A 62 13.73 8.07 -1.73
N PRO A 63 13.83 7.67 -0.45
CA PRO A 63 13.55 6.30 -0.04
C PRO A 63 12.15 5.85 -0.48
N LEU A 64 12.07 4.60 -0.96
CA LEU A 64 10.84 3.98 -1.45
C LEU A 64 10.49 2.75 -0.62
N ILE A 65 9.26 2.69 -0.13
CA ILE A 65 8.63 1.47 0.39
C ILE A 65 7.67 0.97 -0.70
N ASP A 66 8.04 -0.10 -1.40
CA ASP A 66 7.28 -0.61 -2.55
C ASP A 66 6.13 -1.54 -2.11
N MET A 67 5.08 -0.93 -1.55
CA MET A 67 3.89 -1.63 -1.06
C MET A 67 3.15 -2.41 -2.14
N ASP A 68 3.17 -1.97 -3.40
CA ASP A 68 2.55 -2.69 -4.52
C ASP A 68 3.10 -4.12 -4.61
N VAL A 69 4.43 -4.29 -4.72
CA VAL A 69 5.06 -5.62 -4.78
C VAL A 69 4.86 -6.40 -3.48
N LYS A 70 5.06 -5.76 -2.33
CA LYS A 70 5.03 -6.44 -1.02
C LYS A 70 3.63 -6.94 -0.69
N SER A 71 2.60 -6.15 -0.96
CA SER A 71 1.21 -6.55 -0.74
C SER A 71 0.72 -7.54 -1.79
N GLN A 72 1.12 -7.43 -3.07
CA GLN A 72 0.82 -8.47 -4.06
C GLN A 72 1.38 -9.82 -3.62
N LYS A 73 2.63 -9.85 -3.11
CA LYS A 73 3.22 -11.07 -2.56
C LYS A 73 2.42 -11.64 -1.40
N LEU A 74 2.04 -10.80 -0.41
CA LEU A 74 1.22 -11.25 0.72
C LEU A 74 -0.11 -11.86 0.25
N LEU A 75 -0.81 -11.20 -0.68
CA LEU A 75 -2.07 -11.70 -1.21
C LEU A 75 -1.88 -13.00 -2.00
N GLN A 76 -0.81 -13.10 -2.80
CA GLN A 76 -0.48 -14.31 -3.54
C GLN A 76 -0.18 -15.50 -2.61
N ASP A 77 0.57 -15.28 -1.54
CA ASP A 77 0.94 -16.31 -0.57
C ASP A 77 -0.30 -16.82 0.21
N LEU A 78 -1.29 -15.94 0.46
CA LEU A 78 -2.56 -16.32 1.08
C LEU A 78 -3.54 -16.99 0.10
N GLY A 79 -3.47 -16.62 -1.18
CA GLY A 79 -4.39 -17.06 -2.21
C GLY A 79 -5.77 -16.41 -2.14
N PRO A 80 -6.66 -16.71 -3.10
CA PRO A 80 -7.97 -16.06 -3.23
C PRO A 80 -8.83 -16.16 -1.96
N ASP A 81 -8.92 -17.33 -1.35
CA ASP A 81 -9.87 -17.57 -0.27
C ASP A 81 -9.42 -16.92 1.04
N LYS A 82 -8.19 -17.17 1.48
CA LYS A 82 -7.70 -16.64 2.77
C LYS A 82 -7.46 -15.13 2.70
N SER A 83 -7.08 -14.60 1.54
CA SER A 83 -6.87 -13.16 1.40
C SER A 83 -8.14 -12.35 1.61
N ALA A 84 -9.34 -12.92 1.39
CA ALA A 84 -10.61 -12.25 1.64
C ALA A 84 -10.79 -11.81 3.11
N LEU A 85 -10.18 -12.54 4.06
CA LEU A 85 -10.19 -12.19 5.49
C LEU A 85 -9.51 -10.86 5.80
N LEU A 86 -8.73 -10.29 4.88
CA LEU A 86 -8.05 -9.02 5.08
C LEU A 86 -8.89 -7.81 4.64
N PHE A 87 -10.01 -8.04 3.97
CA PHE A 87 -10.80 -7.02 3.31
C PHE A 87 -12.18 -6.84 3.96
N ASN A 88 -12.85 -5.74 3.62
CA ASN A 88 -14.21 -5.47 4.08
C ASN A 88 -15.22 -6.31 3.29
N HIS A 89 -15.25 -7.60 3.60
CA HIS A 89 -16.23 -8.58 3.12
C HIS A 89 -17.24 -8.83 4.25
N LEU A 90 -18.35 -8.11 4.20
CA LEU A 90 -19.42 -8.09 5.20
C LEU A 90 -20.63 -8.85 4.67
N LYS A 91 -21.23 -9.68 5.50
CA LYS A 91 -22.53 -10.32 5.24
C LYS A 91 -23.68 -9.35 5.59
N PRO A 92 -24.89 -9.57 5.06
CA PRO A 92 -26.07 -8.86 5.50
C PRO A 92 -26.23 -8.90 7.03
N GLY A 93 -26.41 -7.75 7.66
CA GLY A 93 -26.54 -7.60 9.11
C GLY A 93 -25.23 -7.42 9.88
N ASP A 94 -24.05 -7.60 9.28
CA ASP A 94 -22.76 -7.47 10.00
C ASP A 94 -22.43 -6.03 10.41
N HIS A 95 -22.98 -5.02 9.71
CA HIS A 95 -22.69 -3.62 9.99
C HIS A 95 -23.90 -2.72 9.70
N PRO A 96 -24.25 -1.76 10.58
CA PRO A 96 -25.45 -0.92 10.42
C PRO A 96 -25.42 -0.05 9.16
N ASN A 97 -24.23 0.37 8.71
CA ASN A 97 -24.08 1.15 7.47
C ASN A 97 -24.11 0.28 6.20
N TYR A 98 -24.09 -1.05 6.33
CA TYR A 98 -24.08 -2.00 5.22
C TYR A 98 -25.08 -3.13 5.48
N GLN A 99 -26.37 -2.77 5.58
CA GLN A 99 -27.42 -3.72 5.97
C GLN A 99 -27.51 -4.93 5.03
N GLN A 100 -27.23 -4.74 3.74
CA GLN A 100 -27.20 -5.81 2.73
C GLN A 100 -25.83 -6.50 2.61
N GLY A 101 -24.88 -6.19 3.49
CA GLY A 101 -23.49 -6.60 3.36
C GLY A 101 -22.73 -5.78 2.34
N LYS A 102 -21.46 -6.14 2.12
CA LYS A 102 -20.57 -5.50 1.16
C LYS A 102 -19.41 -6.42 0.84
N THR A 103 -19.07 -6.58 -0.44
CA THR A 103 -17.81 -7.20 -0.86
C THR A 103 -16.91 -6.12 -1.43
N ASP A 104 -15.85 -5.79 -0.71
CA ASP A 104 -14.93 -4.71 -1.07
C ASP A 104 -13.49 -5.22 -1.14
N ASP A 105 -12.97 -5.40 -2.36
CA ASP A 105 -11.59 -5.87 -2.62
C ASP A 105 -10.54 -4.75 -2.62
N THR A 106 -10.89 -3.56 -2.15
CA THR A 106 -9.98 -2.40 -2.07
C THR A 106 -9.69 -1.98 -0.64
N HIS A 107 -10.71 -1.93 0.23
CA HIS A 107 -10.56 -1.43 1.59
C HIS A 107 -10.36 -2.58 2.58
N PHE A 108 -9.29 -2.49 3.37
CA PHE A 108 -8.98 -3.47 4.41
C PHE A 108 -9.92 -3.35 5.61
N ASN A 109 -10.11 -4.48 6.29
CA ASN A 109 -10.58 -4.47 7.68
C ASN A 109 -9.38 -4.26 8.64
N GLU A 110 -9.61 -4.37 9.94
CA GLU A 110 -8.56 -4.18 10.96
C GLU A 110 -7.37 -5.14 10.76
N LEU A 111 -7.64 -6.42 10.51
CA LEU A 111 -6.61 -7.43 10.30
C LEU A 111 -5.76 -7.11 9.07
N GLY A 112 -6.40 -6.78 7.94
CA GLY A 112 -5.68 -6.40 6.72
C GLY A 112 -4.85 -5.13 6.90
N ALA A 113 -5.42 -4.10 7.54
CA ALA A 113 -4.71 -2.87 7.84
C ALA A 113 -3.47 -3.11 8.72
N ARG A 114 -3.59 -3.99 9.72
CA ARG A 114 -2.48 -4.38 10.60
C ARG A 114 -1.37 -5.10 9.84
N LEU A 115 -1.70 -6.05 8.95
CA LEU A 115 -0.69 -6.74 8.14
C LEU A 115 0.01 -5.78 7.17
N MET A 116 -0.70 -4.84 6.54
CA MET A 116 -0.08 -3.83 5.68
C MET A 116 0.86 -2.92 6.47
N ALA A 117 0.46 -2.50 7.68
CA ALA A 117 1.33 -1.74 8.58
C ALA A 117 2.58 -2.52 9.00
N GLN A 118 2.47 -3.83 9.21
CA GLN A 118 3.62 -4.70 9.51
C GLN A 118 4.59 -4.80 8.32
N LEU A 119 4.09 -4.83 7.08
CA LEU A 119 4.95 -4.76 5.88
C LEU A 119 5.72 -3.44 5.83
N VAL A 120 5.05 -2.30 6.05
CA VAL A 120 5.71 -0.98 6.12
C VAL A 120 6.77 -0.96 7.24
N LEU A 121 6.45 -1.50 8.42
CA LEU A 121 7.38 -1.58 9.54
C LEU A 121 8.64 -2.41 9.20
N ALA A 122 8.47 -3.52 8.48
CA ALA A 122 9.60 -4.33 8.02
C ALA A 122 10.49 -3.54 7.06
N GLU A 123 9.91 -2.82 6.10
CA GLU A 123 10.68 -2.01 5.14
C GLU A 123 11.37 -0.81 5.79
N ILE A 124 10.77 -0.18 6.81
CA ILE A 124 11.44 0.86 7.62
C ILE A 124 12.74 0.31 8.23
N LYS A 125 12.73 -0.93 8.72
CA LYS A 125 13.91 -1.57 9.32
C LYS A 125 14.96 -1.93 8.26
N GLU A 126 14.52 -2.50 7.13
CA GLU A 126 15.37 -2.95 6.02
C GLU A 126 16.10 -1.78 5.35
N LEU A 127 15.37 -0.72 5.02
CA LEU A 127 15.92 0.50 4.41
C LEU A 127 16.72 1.35 5.41
N ASN A 128 16.79 0.93 6.68
CA ASN A 128 17.44 1.64 7.77
C ASN A 128 17.03 3.12 7.86
N LEU A 129 15.74 3.41 7.70
CA LEU A 129 15.21 4.77 7.78
C LEU A 129 15.33 5.29 9.21
N ASP A 130 15.48 6.60 9.39
CA ASP A 130 15.53 7.24 10.71
C ASP A 130 14.37 6.83 11.64
N LEU A 131 13.20 6.56 11.05
CA LEU A 131 12.01 6.07 11.75
C LEU A 131 12.26 4.76 12.53
N LYS A 132 13.25 3.96 12.14
CA LYS A 132 13.69 2.75 12.84
C LYS A 132 14.00 3.03 14.31
N SER A 133 14.62 4.17 14.61
CA SER A 133 14.95 4.60 15.99
C SER A 133 13.72 4.95 16.84
N ARG A 134 12.55 5.10 16.22
CA ARG A 134 11.28 5.45 16.86
C ARG A 134 10.35 4.25 17.04
N ILE A 135 10.76 3.06 16.62
CA ILE A 135 9.96 1.84 16.77
C ILE A 135 9.95 1.47 18.26
N VAL A 136 8.76 1.46 18.85
CA VAL A 136 8.55 1.00 20.22
C VAL A 136 8.18 -0.48 20.22
N ASN A 137 8.84 -1.25 21.09
CA ASN A 137 8.41 -2.61 21.37
C ASN A 137 7.37 -2.53 22.49
N VAL A 138 6.10 -2.62 22.11
CA VAL A 138 5.03 -2.81 23.09
C VAL A 138 5.15 -4.26 23.57
N LYS A 139 5.51 -4.42 24.85
CA LYS A 139 5.50 -5.71 25.53
C LYS A 139 4.07 -6.18 25.77
#